data_AF-A0A1A8BB79-F1
#
_entry.id   AF-A0A1A8BB79-F1
#
_cell.length_a   1.000
_cell.length_b   1.000
_cell.length_c   1.000
_cell.angle_alpha   90.00
_cell.angle_beta   90.00
_cell.angle_gamma   90.00
#
_symmetry.space_group_name_H-M   'P 1'
#
loop_
_entity.id
_entity.type
_entity.pdbx_description
1 polymer ?
#
loop_
_entity_poly.entity_id
_entity_poly.type
_entity_poly.pdbx_seq_one_letter_code
_entity_poly.pdbx_strand_id
1 'polypeptide(L)'
;NKNDELRKFYKVVSTNTDGNVEFVSTMEAYDYPIYGTQWHPEKNAFEWSRPYNPHSPSAIRTTFYMAEFLVSEGRRLKATYLQLSTDIYINQFISSCSEEELPHL
;
A
#
# COMPACT_ATOMS: atom_id res chain seq x y z
N ASN A 1 3.46 -19.16 -16.27
CA ASN A 1 3.75 -18.41 -15.04
C ASN A 1 4.66 -19.25 -14.16
N LYS A 2 5.97 -18.98 -14.12
CA LYS A 2 7.00 -19.83 -13.49
C LYS A 2 7.91 -19.00 -12.56
N ASN A 3 7.35 -18.34 -11.56
CA ASN A 3 8.17 -17.72 -10.52
C ASN A 3 7.83 -18.37 -9.17
N ASP A 4 8.41 -19.56 -8.96
CA ASP A 4 8.17 -20.37 -7.77
C ASP A 4 8.73 -19.70 -6.50
N GLU A 5 9.73 -18.83 -6.65
CA GLU A 5 10.28 -18.06 -5.54
C GLU A 5 9.25 -17.07 -4.98
N LEU A 6 8.54 -16.34 -5.84
CA LEU A 6 7.47 -15.44 -5.40
C LEU A 6 6.31 -16.19 -4.74
N ARG A 7 5.96 -17.38 -5.24
CA ARG A 7 4.87 -18.20 -4.67
C ARG A 7 5.19 -18.77 -3.30
N LYS A 8 6.46 -19.10 -3.05
CA LYS A 8 6.92 -19.58 -1.74
C LYS A 8 7.07 -18.43 -0.75
N PHE A 9 7.41 -17.24 -1.22
CA PHE A 9 7.68 -16.09 -0.36
C PHE A 9 6.40 -15.32 0.00
N TYR A 10 5.52 -15.09 -0.96
CA TYR A 10 4.31 -14.28 -0.81
C TYR A 10 3.03 -15.12 -0.84
N LYS A 11 2.15 -14.81 0.11
CA LYS A 11 0.75 -15.21 0.13
C LYS A 11 -0.08 -14.12 -0.55
N VAL A 12 -0.86 -14.52 -1.54
CA VAL A 12 -1.83 -13.64 -2.19
C VAL A 12 -3.04 -13.48 -1.27
N VAL A 13 -3.39 -12.23 -0.96
CA VAL A 13 -4.53 -11.89 -0.11
C VAL A 13 -5.74 -11.50 -0.97
N SER A 14 -5.52 -10.74 -2.04
CA SER A 14 -6.56 -10.37 -2.99
C SER A 14 -6.04 -10.31 -4.42
N THR A 15 -6.94 -10.57 -5.36
CA THR A 15 -6.73 -10.37 -6.80
C THR A 15 -7.78 -9.40 -7.36
N ASN A 16 -7.44 -8.76 -8.46
CA ASN A 16 -8.34 -7.93 -9.26
C ASN A 16 -8.27 -8.38 -10.73
N THR A 17 -9.24 -7.94 -11.52
CA THR A 17 -9.33 -8.30 -12.95
C THR A 17 -9.43 -7.04 -13.80
N ASP A 18 -8.60 -6.96 -14.83
CA ASP A 18 -8.71 -6.00 -15.92
C ASP A 18 -8.99 -6.74 -17.23
N GLY A 19 -10.24 -6.67 -17.69
CA GLY A 19 -10.73 -7.47 -18.81
C GLY A 19 -10.60 -8.97 -18.57
N ASN A 20 -9.68 -9.62 -19.30
CA ASN A 20 -9.39 -11.07 -19.18
C ASN A 20 -8.13 -11.36 -18.36
N VAL A 21 -7.48 -10.34 -17.80
CA VAL A 21 -6.24 -10.48 -17.04
C VAL A 21 -6.53 -10.37 -15.55
N GLU A 22 -6.33 -11.46 -14.83
CA GLU A 22 -6.34 -11.46 -13.37
C GLU A 22 -4.93 -11.15 -12.84
N PHE A 23 -4.83 -10.24 -11.88
CA PHE A 23 -3.57 -9.82 -11.27
C PHE A 23 -3.70 -9.72 -9.75
N VAL A 24 -2.55 -9.85 -9.07
CA VAL A 24 -2.48 -9.74 -7.60
C VAL A 24 -2.64 -8.27 -7.20
N SER A 25 -3.58 -7.98 -6.31
CA SER A 25 -3.83 -6.62 -5.82
C SER A 25 -3.36 -6.39 -4.39
N THR A 26 -3.27 -7.45 -3.57
CA THR A 26 -2.69 -7.40 -2.23
C THR A 26 -1.98 -8.71 -1.91
N MET A 27 -0.81 -8.62 -1.29
CA MET A 27 -0.02 -9.77 -0.86
C MET A 27 0.73 -9.49 0.45
N GLU A 28 1.01 -10.55 1.19
CA GLU A 28 1.80 -10.54 2.42
C GLU A 28 2.86 -11.64 2.35
N ALA A 29 4.05 -11.44 2.91
CA ALA A 29 5.04 -12.50 2.99
C ALA A 29 4.64 -13.52 4.08
N TYR A 30 4.95 -14.80 3.87
CA TYR A 30 4.59 -15.84 4.84
C TYR A 30 5.34 -15.71 6.17
N ASP A 31 6.66 -15.52 6.08
CA ASP A 31 7.56 -15.61 7.24
C ASP A 31 8.15 -14.26 7.66
N TYR A 32 7.87 -13.19 6.89
CA TYR A 32 8.44 -11.85 7.09
C TYR A 32 7.34 -10.79 7.19
N PRO A 33 7.52 -9.73 7.99
CA PRO A 33 6.55 -8.63 8.09
C PRO A 33 6.66 -7.69 6.87
N ILE A 34 6.43 -8.23 5.68
CA ILE A 34 6.49 -7.54 4.40
C ILE A 34 5.10 -7.61 3.77
N TYR A 35 4.57 -6.45 3.42
CA TYR A 35 3.20 -6.27 2.93
C TYR A 35 3.23 -5.43 1.66
N GLY A 36 2.38 -5.77 0.68
CA GLY A 36 2.30 -5.05 -0.59
C GLY A 36 0.87 -4.90 -1.07
N THR A 37 0.50 -3.68 -1.49
CA THR A 37 -0.76 -3.36 -2.17
C THR A 37 -0.44 -2.76 -3.53
N GLN A 38 -1.16 -3.19 -4.57
CA GLN A 38 -1.06 -2.58 -5.90
C GLN A 38 -1.88 -1.29 -5.99
N TRP A 39 -2.92 -1.17 -5.17
CA TRP A 39 -3.80 -0.01 -5.07
C TRP A 39 -3.29 0.99 -4.03
N HIS A 40 -3.86 2.19 -4.06
CA HIS A 40 -3.45 3.36 -3.28
C HIS A 40 -4.42 3.62 -2.11
N PRO A 41 -4.21 3.02 -0.91
CA PRO A 41 -5.08 3.23 0.24
C PRO A 41 -5.12 4.68 0.74
N GLU A 42 -4.06 5.45 0.58
CA GLU A 42 -3.91 6.85 1.00
C GLU A 42 -4.85 7.80 0.26
N LYS A 43 -5.04 7.57 -1.04
CA LYS A 43 -5.77 8.51 -1.91
C LYS A 43 -7.23 8.69 -1.48
N ASN A 44 -7.84 7.65 -0.90
CA ASN A 44 -9.23 7.69 -0.47
C ASN A 44 -9.51 8.83 0.53
N ALA A 45 -8.57 9.11 1.45
CA ALA A 45 -8.76 10.11 2.50
C ALA A 45 -8.08 11.46 2.20
N PHE A 46 -7.01 11.45 1.39
CA PHE A 46 -6.12 12.60 1.27
C PHE A 46 -6.08 13.23 -0.13
N GLU A 47 -6.54 12.57 -1.20
CA GLU A 47 -6.46 13.09 -2.57
C GLU A 47 -7.83 13.32 -3.21
N TRP A 48 -8.20 14.58 -3.42
CA TRP A 48 -9.52 14.99 -3.91
C TRP A 48 -9.51 15.53 -5.36
N SER A 49 -8.37 15.46 -6.04
CA SER A 49 -8.16 16.03 -7.37
C SER A 49 -8.80 15.21 -8.50
N ARG A 50 -9.02 13.90 -8.27
CA ARG A 50 -9.53 12.96 -9.27
C ARG A 50 -10.91 12.43 -8.86
N PRO A 51 -11.93 12.50 -9.75
CA PRO A 51 -13.30 12.10 -9.42
C PRO A 51 -13.49 10.59 -9.24
N TYR A 52 -12.54 9.77 -9.70
CA TYR A 52 -12.57 8.31 -9.55
C TYR A 52 -11.94 7.83 -8.25
N ASN A 53 -11.34 8.71 -7.43
CA ASN A 53 -10.85 8.35 -6.12
C ASN A 53 -12.04 8.03 -5.20
N PRO A 54 -12.07 6.88 -4.53
CA PRO A 54 -13.22 6.50 -3.74
C PRO A 54 -13.21 7.21 -2.38
N HIS A 55 -14.20 8.09 -2.17
CA HIS A 55 -14.37 8.87 -0.94
C HIS A 55 -15.55 8.40 -0.06
N SER A 56 -16.06 7.20 -0.30
CA SER A 56 -17.14 6.64 0.53
C SER A 56 -16.68 6.42 1.97
N PRO A 57 -17.57 6.46 2.98
CA PRO A 57 -17.20 6.20 4.38
C PRO A 57 -16.46 4.87 4.58
N SER A 58 -16.77 3.85 3.77
CA SER A 58 -16.04 2.58 3.75
C SER A 58 -14.62 2.71 3.20
N ALA A 59 -14.42 3.47 2.12
CA ALA A 59 -13.10 3.66 1.53
C ALA A 59 -12.15 4.42 2.48
N ILE A 60 -12.69 5.42 3.19
CA ILE A 60 -11.98 6.14 4.25
C ILE A 60 -11.58 5.18 5.38
N ARG A 61 -12.50 4.34 5.86
CA ARG A 61 -12.19 3.34 6.90
C ARG A 61 -11.11 2.35 6.45
N THR A 62 -11.10 1.96 5.18
CA THR A 62 -10.04 1.11 4.62
C THR A 62 -8.66 1.75 4.76
N THR A 63 -8.53 3.05 4.47
CA THR A 63 -7.28 3.80 4.69
C THR A 63 -6.85 3.73 6.16
N PHE A 64 -7.77 3.99 7.08
CA PHE A 64 -7.47 3.97 8.51
C PHE A 64 -7.05 2.59 9.00
N TYR A 65 -7.76 1.51 8.61
CA TYR A 65 -7.39 0.16 9.03
C TYR A 65 -6.05 -0.29 8.44
N MET A 66 -5.74 0.10 7.19
CA MET A 66 -4.44 -0.20 6.59
C MET A 66 -3.29 0.48 7.36
N ALA A 67 -3.47 1.76 7.71
CA ALA A 67 -2.49 2.51 8.50
C ALA A 67 -2.36 1.94 9.92
N GLU A 68 -3.48 1.64 10.58
CA GLU A 68 -3.49 1.04 11.93
C GLU A 68 -2.77 -0.30 11.96
N PHE A 69 -3.02 -1.16 10.97
CA PHE A 69 -2.31 -2.43 10.79
C PHE A 69 -0.80 -2.21 10.66
N LEU A 70 -0.37 -1.36 9.73
CA LEU A 70 1.05 -1.11 9.47
C LEU A 70 1.77 -0.56 10.70
N VAL A 71 1.16 0.41 11.40
CA VAL A 71 1.71 0.98 12.63
C VAL A 71 1.76 -0.07 13.74
N SER A 72 0.75 -0.94 13.84
CA SER A 72 0.73 -2.02 14.83
C SER A 72 1.85 -3.04 14.59
N GLU A 73 2.13 -3.37 13.33
CA GLU A 73 3.27 -4.21 12.95
C GLU A 73 4.61 -3.52 13.25
N GLY A 74 4.73 -2.22 12.97
CA GLY A 74 5.91 -1.42 13.32
C GLY A 74 6.21 -1.42 14.82
N ARG A 75 5.19 -1.36 15.68
CA ARG A 75 5.35 -1.43 17.15
C ARG A 75 5.85 -2.79 17.65
N ARG A 76 5.64 -3.87 16.90
CA ARG A 76 6.11 -5.22 17.27
C ARG A 76 7.59 -5.41 16.98
N LEU A 77 8.17 -4.60 16.09
CA LEU A 77 9.60 -4.58 15.85
C LEU A 77 10.30 -3.94 17.06
N LYS A 78 11.21 -4.66 17.72
CA LYS A 78 12.06 -4.14 18.81
C LYS A 78 13.14 -3.20 18.26
N ALA A 79 12.75 -2.19 17.49
CA ALA A 79 13.65 -1.18 16.97
C ALA A 79 13.65 0.03 17.90
N THR A 80 14.55 0.04 18.88
CA THR A 80 14.95 1.30 19.51
C THR A 80 15.85 2.02 18.49
N TYR A 81 15.37 3.12 17.92
CA TYR A 81 16.18 4.05 17.12
C TYR A 81 16.75 3.49 15.79
N LEU A 82 15.92 2.84 14.98
CA LEU A 82 16.08 2.90 13.51
C LEU A 82 14.90 3.69 12.92
N GLN A 83 14.79 4.93 13.40
CA GLN A 83 13.85 5.98 12.95
C GLN A 83 14.20 6.52 11.55
N LEU A 84 14.83 5.73 10.67
CA LEU A 84 15.27 6.22 9.35
C LEU A 84 14.93 5.30 8.17
N SER A 85 14.23 4.18 8.33
CA SER A 85 13.79 3.38 7.17
C SER A 85 12.28 3.16 7.07
N THR A 86 11.53 3.29 8.16
CA THR A 86 10.06 3.33 8.12
C THR A 86 9.53 4.71 7.75
N ASP A 87 10.24 5.78 8.12
CA ASP A 87 9.93 7.14 7.70
C ASP A 87 10.29 7.39 6.22
N ILE A 88 11.17 6.56 5.63
CA ILE A 88 11.46 6.62 4.18
C ILE A 88 10.27 6.08 3.39
N TYR A 89 9.57 5.03 3.83
CA TYR A 89 8.40 4.56 3.07
C TYR A 89 7.15 5.42 3.29
N ILE A 90 6.92 5.97 4.48
CA ILE A 90 5.75 6.83 4.70
C ILE A 90 5.95 8.23 4.07
N ASN A 91 7.14 8.85 4.19
CA ASN A 91 7.36 10.15 3.57
C ASN A 91 7.63 10.07 2.06
N GLN A 92 8.20 8.99 1.52
CA GLN A 92 8.25 8.83 0.05
C GLN A 92 6.84 8.66 -0.53
N PHE A 93 5.92 8.02 0.21
CA PHE A 93 4.54 7.84 -0.23
C PHE A 93 3.75 9.16 -0.20
N ILE A 94 3.87 9.96 0.87
CA ILE A 94 3.24 11.30 0.94
C ILE A 94 3.91 12.31 0.00
N SER A 95 5.24 12.30 -0.15
CA SER A 95 5.97 13.22 -1.03
C SER A 95 5.73 12.91 -2.52
N SER A 96 5.50 11.64 -2.89
CA SER A 96 5.08 11.30 -4.26
C SER A 96 3.68 11.83 -4.60
N CYS A 97 2.83 12.09 -3.61
CA CYS A 97 1.53 12.75 -3.83
C CYS A 97 1.65 14.26 -4.07
N SER A 98 2.77 14.91 -3.72
CA SER A 98 2.99 16.34 -3.97
C SER A 98 3.81 16.66 -5.22
N GLU A 99 4.53 15.70 -5.80
CA GLU A 99 5.45 15.94 -6.93
C GLU A 99 4.88 15.60 -8.32
N GLU A 100 3.67 15.04 -8.42
CA GLU A 100 2.98 14.88 -9.73
C GLU A 100 2.18 16.12 -10.18
N GLU A 101 2.37 17.28 -9.53
CA GLU A 101 1.94 18.57 -10.09
C GLU A 101 3.04 19.15 -11.00
N LEU A 102 2.83 19.01 -12.32
CA LEU A 102 3.49 19.62 -13.49
C LEU A 102 4.56 18.76 -14.19
N PRO A 103 4.45 18.54 -15.53
CA PRO A 103 4.15 19.60 -16.51
C PRO A 103 3.00 19.26 -17.47
N HIS A 104 2.13 20.25 -17.73
CA HIS A 104 1.62 20.65 -19.06
C HIS A 104 0.63 21.82 -18.88
N LEU A 105 1.21 23.01 -18.66
CA LEU A 105 0.73 24.29 -19.17
C LEU A 105 1.94 25.03 -19.73
#